data_AF-A0A0Q9KXR4-F1
#
_entry.id   AF-A0A0Q9KXR4-F1
#
_cell.length_a   1.000
_cell.length_b   1.000
_cell.length_c   1.000
_cell.angle_alpha   90.00
_cell.angle_beta   90.00
_cell.angle_gamma   90.00
#
_symmetry.space_group_name_H-M   'P 1'
#
loop_
_entity.id
_entity.type
_entity.pdbx_description
1 polymer ?
#
loop_
_entity_poly.entity_id
_entity_poly.type
_entity_poly.pdbx_seq_one_letter_code
_entity_poly.pdbx_strand_id
1 'polypeptide(L)'
;MEVELRGYSTPEGIVVLAGSYGRSEAAPSAATSILNYRQRLTDQGIAAVHNGTYTLLKDHLFRSPSTAAAAMVGASMNGRVTWKNAAGLTFQQIEDKKLAEA
;
A
#
# COMPACT_ATOMS: atom_id res chain seq x y z
N MET A 1 2.18 -8.38 -13.76
CA MET A 1 1.85 -8.55 -12.34
C MET A 1 0.95 -7.40 -11.93
N GLU A 2 -0.31 -7.71 -11.65
CA GLU A 2 -1.27 -6.76 -11.08
C GLU A 2 -0.93 -6.46 -9.62
N VAL A 3 -1.13 -5.21 -9.23
CA VAL A 3 -1.02 -4.74 -7.85
C VAL A 3 -2.36 -4.11 -7.53
N GLU A 4 -2.98 -4.51 -6.43
CA GLU A 4 -4.22 -3.91 -5.96
C GLU A 4 -4.06 -3.50 -4.51
N LEU A 5 -3.95 -2.18 -4.29
CA LEU A 5 -3.89 -1.61 -2.95
C LEU A 5 -5.23 -0.98 -2.62
N ARG A 6 -5.92 -1.53 -1.63
CA ARG A 6 -7.18 -1.00 -1.13
C ARG A 6 -6.90 -0.26 0.17
N GLY A 7 -7.32 0.99 0.24
CA GLY A 7 -7.09 1.78 1.44
C GLY A 7 -7.70 3.17 1.37
N TYR A 8 -7.75 3.83 2.53
CA TYR A 8 -8.25 5.18 2.66
C TYR A 8 -7.33 6.03 3.53
N SER A 9 -7.20 7.31 3.16
CA SER A 9 -6.42 8.25 3.97
C SER A 9 -7.22 8.73 5.15
N THR A 10 -6.51 8.84 6.25
CA THR A 10 -6.94 9.38 7.54
C THR A 10 -6.00 10.52 7.91
N PRO A 11 -6.39 11.44 8.79
CA PRO A 11 -5.50 12.51 9.25
C PRO A 11 -4.22 11.97 9.94
N GLU A 12 -4.24 10.74 10.46
CA GLU A 12 -3.08 10.10 11.11
C GLU A 12 -2.18 9.31 10.15
N GLY A 13 -2.64 9.04 8.92
CA GLY A 13 -1.94 8.18 7.97
C GLY A 13 -2.86 7.55 6.92
N ILE A 14 -2.49 6.40 6.37
CA ILE A 14 -3.32 5.62 5.45
C ILE A 14 -3.67 4.27 6.07
N VAL A 15 -4.96 3.91 6.04
CA VAL A 15 -5.40 2.56 6.43
C VAL A 15 -5.42 1.71 5.17
N VAL A 16 -4.62 0.65 5.17
CA VAL A 16 -4.58 -0.36 4.11
C VAL A 16 -5.47 -1.50 4.52
N LEU A 17 -6.42 -1.86 3.69
CA LEU A 17 -7.37 -2.93 3.98
C LEU A 17 -6.74 -4.30 3.72
N ALA A 18 -7.15 -5.26 4.53
CA ALA A 18 -6.91 -6.68 4.29
C ALA A 18 -7.35 -7.08 2.87
N GLY A 19 -6.60 -7.98 2.25
CA GLY A 19 -6.79 -8.40 0.85
C GLY A 19 -6.05 -7.52 -0.16
N SER A 20 -5.43 -6.41 0.26
CA SER A 20 -4.52 -5.67 -0.62
C SER A 20 -3.30 -6.52 -0.96
N TYR A 21 -2.86 -6.51 -2.21
CA TYR A 21 -1.73 -7.30 -2.66
C TYR A 21 -0.81 -6.55 -3.62
N GLY A 22 0.47 -6.91 -3.58
CA GLY A 22 1.51 -6.37 -4.45
C GLY A 22 2.63 -7.38 -4.71
N ARG A 23 3.76 -6.92 -5.23
CA ARG A 23 4.88 -7.81 -5.59
C ARG A 23 5.55 -8.36 -4.34
N SER A 24 5.86 -9.66 -4.31
CA SER A 24 6.68 -10.23 -3.23
C SER A 24 8.11 -9.67 -3.25
N GLU A 25 8.70 -9.56 -4.43
CA GLU A 25 10.04 -9.01 -4.57
C GLU A 25 10.03 -7.50 -4.50
N ALA A 26 10.87 -6.97 -3.61
CA ALA A 26 11.20 -5.56 -3.63
C ALA A 26 12.18 -5.25 -4.75
N ALA A 27 12.06 -4.05 -5.33
CA ALA A 27 13.05 -3.54 -6.25
C ALA A 27 14.42 -3.47 -5.56
N PRO A 28 15.52 -3.67 -6.32
CA PRO A 28 16.88 -3.57 -5.78
C PRO A 28 17.20 -2.16 -5.24
N SER A 29 16.43 -1.14 -5.64
CA SER A 29 16.52 0.23 -5.12
C SER A 29 15.68 0.48 -3.87
N ALA A 30 14.98 -0.52 -3.33
CA ALA A 30 14.17 -0.36 -2.14
C ALA A 30 15.06 -0.20 -0.90
N ALA A 31 14.71 0.76 -0.04
CA ALA A 31 15.41 0.98 1.21
C ALA A 31 15.29 -0.26 2.13
N THR A 32 16.38 -0.62 2.80
CA THR A 32 16.42 -1.74 3.75
C THR A 32 15.37 -1.61 4.85
N SER A 33 15.04 -0.38 5.27
CA SER A 33 13.94 -0.13 6.22
C SER A 33 12.60 -0.66 5.73
N ILE A 34 12.31 -0.59 4.42
CA ILE A 34 11.07 -1.13 3.85
C ILE A 34 11.08 -2.66 3.87
N LEU A 35 12.21 -3.29 3.53
CA LEU A 35 12.38 -4.75 3.61
C LEU A 35 12.14 -5.25 5.03
N ASN A 36 12.79 -4.62 6.01
CA ASN A 36 12.60 -4.93 7.42
C ASN A 36 11.15 -4.71 7.87
N TYR A 37 10.49 -3.66 7.36
CA TYR A 37 9.09 -3.39 7.68
C TYR A 37 8.16 -4.49 7.13
N ARG A 38 8.37 -4.91 5.88
CA ARG A 38 7.63 -6.04 5.28
C ARG A 38 7.83 -7.32 6.08
N GLN A 39 9.07 -7.60 6.48
CA GLN A 39 9.38 -8.78 7.26
C GLN A 39 8.70 -8.74 8.63
N ARG A 40 8.67 -7.58 9.30
CA ARG A 40 7.92 -7.40 10.56
C ARG A 40 6.42 -7.62 10.39
N LEU A 41 5.82 -7.09 9.32
CA LEU A 41 4.39 -7.30 9.06
C LEU A 41 4.08 -8.78 8.80
N THR A 42 4.98 -9.49 8.11
CA THR A 42 4.86 -10.94 7.91
C THR A 42 5.01 -11.71 9.22
N ASP A 43 6.00 -11.35 10.04
CA ASP A 43 6.25 -11.94 11.35
C ASP A 43 5.08 -11.75 12.32
N GLN A 44 4.44 -10.58 12.27
CA GLN A 44 3.22 -10.26 13.02
C GLN A 44 1.95 -10.93 12.47
N GLY A 45 2.03 -11.63 11.33
CA GLY A 45 0.86 -12.21 10.66
C GLY A 45 -0.13 -11.17 10.12
N ILE A 46 0.33 -9.94 9.90
CA ILE A 46 -0.43 -8.86 9.26
C ILE A 46 -0.35 -8.97 7.74
N ALA A 47 0.78 -9.46 7.21
CA ALA A 47 0.97 -9.74 5.80
C ALA A 47 1.49 -11.16 5.58
N ALA A 48 1.38 -11.64 4.36
CA ALA A 48 1.97 -12.91 3.96
C ALA A 48 2.40 -12.87 2.50
N VAL A 49 3.46 -13.60 2.19
CA VAL A 49 3.85 -13.84 0.80
C VAL A 49 3.22 -15.15 0.35
N HIS A 50 2.37 -15.08 -0.67
CA HIS A 50 1.72 -16.25 -1.26
C HIS A 50 1.89 -16.23 -2.79
N ASN A 51 2.38 -17.32 -3.38
CA ASN A 51 2.62 -17.43 -4.83
C ASN A 51 3.39 -16.23 -5.44
N GLY A 52 4.43 -15.73 -4.77
CA GLY A 52 5.18 -14.56 -5.27
C GLY A 52 4.42 -13.23 -5.17
N THR A 53 3.37 -13.17 -4.35
CA THR A 53 2.55 -11.98 -4.13
C THR A 53 2.53 -11.64 -2.66
N TYR A 54 2.84 -10.40 -2.30
CA TYR A 54 2.77 -9.93 -0.92
C TYR A 54 1.37 -9.40 -0.65
N THR A 55 0.63 -10.09 0.22
CA THR A 55 -0.78 -9.80 0.51
C THR A 55 -0.93 -9.40 1.97
N LEU A 56 -1.68 -8.34 2.24
CA LEU A 56 -2.07 -7.95 3.58
C LEU A 56 -3.22 -8.85 4.04
N LEU A 57 -3.06 -9.53 5.16
CA LEU A 57 -4.07 -10.39 5.77
C LEU A 57 -5.02 -9.62 6.70
N LYS A 58 -4.57 -8.47 7.23
CA LYS A 58 -5.31 -7.63 8.16
C LYS A 58 -5.21 -6.17 7.75
N ASP A 59 -6.21 -5.38 8.12
CA ASP A 59 -6.15 -3.93 7.99
C ASP A 59 -4.99 -3.37 8.83
N HIS A 60 -4.21 -2.45 8.25
CA HIS A 60 -3.06 -1.85 8.91
C HIS A 60 -2.97 -0.35 8.62
N LEU A 61 -2.83 0.44 9.68
CA LEU A 61 -2.59 1.87 9.58
C LEU A 61 -1.09 2.13 9.38
N PHE A 62 -0.75 2.75 8.26
CA PHE A 62 0.58 3.25 7.98
C PHE A 62 0.61 4.75 8.19
N ARG A 63 1.68 5.25 8.83
CA ARG A 63 1.85 6.69 9.08
C ARG A 63 2.01 7.55 7.83
N SER A 64 2.29 6.94 6.68
CA SER A 64 2.45 7.68 5.42
C SER A 64 2.04 6.84 4.20
N PRO A 65 1.30 7.43 3.24
CA PRO A 65 0.84 6.73 2.03
C PRO A 65 1.99 6.28 1.12
N SER A 66 3.08 7.05 1.07
CA SER A 66 4.29 6.67 0.33
C SER A 66 4.96 5.44 0.93
N THR A 67 5.05 5.35 2.26
CA THR A 67 5.64 4.19 2.96
C THR A 67 4.78 2.95 2.78
N ALA A 68 3.45 3.09 2.85
CA ALA A 68 2.53 2.00 2.57
C ALA A 68 2.70 1.48 1.13
N ALA A 69 2.80 2.40 0.15
CA ALA A 69 2.93 2.02 -1.25
C ALA A 69 4.25 1.28 -1.47
N ALA A 70 5.33 1.81 -0.89
CA ALA A 70 6.64 1.18 -0.94
C ALA A 70 6.68 -0.19 -0.27
N ALA A 71 6.00 -0.38 0.87
CA ALA A 71 5.93 -1.67 1.55
C ALA A 71 5.13 -2.71 0.76
N MET A 72 4.02 -2.31 0.15
CA MET A 72 3.14 -3.21 -0.60
C MET A 72 3.72 -3.61 -1.96
N VAL A 73 4.32 -2.65 -2.66
CA VAL A 73 4.89 -2.85 -4.00
C VAL A 73 6.33 -3.35 -3.92
N GLY A 74 7.01 -3.03 -2.82
CA GLY A 74 8.45 -3.26 -2.69
C GLY A 74 9.30 -2.30 -3.51
N ALA A 75 8.75 -1.19 -4.01
CA ALA A 75 9.51 -0.18 -4.77
C ALA A 75 8.94 1.22 -4.48
N SER A 76 9.74 2.26 -4.72
CA SER A 76 9.23 3.63 -4.72
C SER A 76 8.19 3.77 -5.84
N MET A 77 6.91 3.65 -5.48
CA MET A 77 5.78 3.88 -6.37
C MET A 77 5.07 5.17 -5.98
N ASN A 78 4.53 5.84 -7.00
CA ASN A 78 3.68 7.00 -6.79
C ASN A 78 2.39 6.57 -6.09
N GLY A 79 2.37 6.70 -4.76
CA GLY A 79 1.21 6.43 -3.90
C GLY A 79 -0.03 7.29 -4.18
N ARG A 80 -0.06 8.07 -5.28
CA ARG A 80 -1.28 8.73 -5.76
C ARG A 80 -2.06 7.87 -6.75
N VAL A 81 -1.39 7.04 -7.54
CA VAL A 81 -2.03 6.23 -8.59
C VAL A 81 -2.29 4.79 -8.17
N THR A 82 -1.60 4.30 -7.13
CA THR A 82 -1.64 2.88 -6.75
C THR A 82 -2.79 2.52 -5.80
N TRP A 83 -3.30 3.50 -5.04
CA TRP A 83 -4.29 3.25 -4.00
C TRP A 83 -5.71 3.45 -4.52
N LYS A 84 -6.55 2.43 -4.36
CA LYS A 84 -7.99 2.50 -4.63
C LYS A 84 -8.78 2.58 -3.33
N ASN A 85 -9.75 3.47 -3.26
CA ASN A 85 -10.70 3.51 -2.15
C ASN A 85 -11.80 2.44 -2.30
N ALA A 86 -12.74 2.38 -1.34
CA ALA A 86 -13.88 1.47 -1.39
C ALA A 86 -14.78 1.64 -2.63
N ALA A 87 -14.73 2.79 -3.29
CA ALA A 87 -15.44 3.08 -4.54
C ALA A 87 -14.62 2.71 -5.79
N GLY A 88 -13.44 2.09 -5.63
CA GLY A 88 -12.54 1.74 -6.73
C GLY A 88 -11.80 2.92 -7.36
N LEU A 89 -11.96 4.13 -6.80
CA LEU A 89 -11.32 5.35 -7.30
C LEU A 89 -9.90 5.45 -6.79
N THR A 90 -8.98 5.84 -7.67
CA THR A 90 -7.59 6.06 -7.26
C THR A 90 -7.45 7.32 -6.42
N PHE A 91 -6.43 7.39 -5.57
CA PHE A 91 -6.13 8.60 -4.81
C PHE A 91 -6.00 9.86 -5.68
N GLN A 92 -5.40 9.73 -6.87
CA GLN A 92 -5.32 10.79 -7.87
C GLN A 92 -6.72 11.29 -8.26
N GLN A 93 -7.67 10.37 -8.50
CA GLN A 93 -9.05 10.72 -8.82
C GLN A 93 -9.80 11.34 -7.64
N ILE A 94 -9.43 10.98 -6.40
CA ILE A 94 -10.02 11.56 -5.19
C ILE A 94 -9.48 12.97 -4.94
N GLU A 95 -8.16 13.20 -5.10
CA GLU A 95 -7.54 14.53 -5.03
C GLU A 95 -8.12 15.45 -6.12
N ASP A 96 -8.23 14.96 -7.35
CA ASP A 96 -8.79 15.71 -8.49
C ASP A 96 -10.26 16.09 -8.25
N LYS A 97 -11.09 15.16 -7.75
CA LYS A 97 -12.47 15.46 -7.37
C LYS A 97 -12.57 16.47 -6.23
N LYS A 98 -11.68 16.42 -5.25
CA LYS A 98 -11.65 17.40 -4.15
C LYS A 98 -11.28 18.81 -4.63
N LEU A 99 -10.46 18.92 -5.67
CA LEU A 99 -10.03 20.20 -6.23
C LEU A 99 -11.08 20.79 -7.19
N ALA A 100 -11.86 19.95 -7.87
CA ALA A 100 -12.94 20.38 -8.76
C ALA A 100 -14.22 20.87 -8.03
N GLU A 101 -14.33 20.64 -6.72
CA GLU A 101 -15.42 21.14 -5.87
C GLU A 101 -15.04 22.39 -5.03
N ALA A 102 -13.88 23.02 -5.30
CA ALA A 102 -13.43 24.24 -4.62
C ALA A 102 -13.70 25.51 -5.44
#